data_AF-A0A5K1F2Y5-F1
#
_entry.id   AF-A0A5K1F2Y5-F1
#
_cell.length_a   1.000
_cell.length_b   1.000
_cell.length_c   1.000
_cell.angle_alpha   90.00
_cell.angle_beta   90.00
_cell.angle_gamma   90.00
#
_symmetry.space_group_name_H-M   'P 1'
#
loop_
_entity.id
_entity.type
_entity.pdbx_description
1 polymer ?
#
loop_
_entity_poly.entity_id
_entity_poly.type
_entity_poly.pdbx_seq_one_letter_code
_entity_poly.pdbx_strand_id
1 'polypeptide(L)' 'FLYEPFPVESSLKDQLHDNINAEIVSGTICNKEDAVYYLTWTYLFRRL' A
#
# COMPACT_ATOMS: atom_id res chain seq x y z
N PHE A 1 -14.28 -19.11 9.68
CA PHE A 1 -15.18 -18.40 8.75
C PHE A 1 -16.60 -18.17 9.27
N LEU A 2 -17.17 -19.05 10.11
CA LEU A 2 -18.50 -18.83 10.71
C LEU A 2 -18.48 -18.33 12.17
N TYR A 3 -17.30 -18.26 12.81
CA TYR A 3 -17.20 -17.89 14.24
C TYR A 3 -16.10 -16.87 14.58
N GLU A 4 -15.20 -16.53 13.66
CA GLU A 4 -14.18 -15.49 13.87
C GLU A 4 -14.00 -14.65 12.60
N PRO A 5 -13.84 -13.31 12.74
CA PRO A 5 -13.62 -12.41 11.61
C PRO A 5 -12.26 -12.70 10.96
N PHE A 6 -12.24 -12.68 9.62
CA PHE A 6 -11.03 -12.97 8.87
C PHE A 6 -9.99 -11.86 9.08
N PRO A 7 -8.73 -12.17 9.44
CA PRO A 7 -7.68 -11.19 9.42
C PRO A 7 -7.40 -10.83 7.95
N VAL A 8 -8.02 -9.74 7.48
CA VAL A 8 -7.77 -9.20 6.13
C VAL A 8 -6.39 -8.54 6.14
N GLU A 9 -5.36 -9.32 5.83
CA GLU A 9 -4.01 -8.80 5.67
C GLU A 9 -3.88 -8.03 4.34
N SER A 10 -3.00 -7.05 4.30
CA SER A 10 -2.73 -6.31 3.07
C SER A 10 -1.88 -7.17 2.13
N SER A 11 -2.45 -7.61 1.00
CA SER A 11 -1.68 -8.17 -0.12
C SER A 11 -0.83 -7.14 -0.86
N LEU A 12 -0.79 -5.89 -0.37
CA LEU A 12 -0.02 -4.79 -0.93
C LEU A 12 1.49 -5.09 -0.97
N LYS A 13 1.98 -6.04 -0.16
CA LYS A 13 3.40 -6.40 -0.12
C LYS A 13 3.86 -7.09 -1.41
N ASP A 14 3.00 -7.91 -2.03
CA ASP A 14 3.34 -8.65 -3.25
C ASP A 14 3.22 -7.78 -4.52
N GLN A 15 2.35 -6.76 -4.49
CA GLN A 15 2.10 -5.86 -5.63
C GLN A 15 2.60 -4.43 -5.39
N LEU A 16 3.48 -4.24 -4.40
CA LEU A 16 3.99 -2.92 -4.02
C LEU A 16 4.70 -2.23 -5.19
N HIS A 17 5.49 -3.01 -5.93
CA HIS A 17 6.28 -2.53 -7.06
C HIS A 17 5.40 -1.99 -8.19
N ASP A 18 4.33 -2.70 -8.53
CA ASP A 18 3.40 -2.30 -9.58
C ASP A 18 2.59 -1.06 -9.18
N ASN A 19 2.14 -1.00 -7.92
CA ASN A 19 1.43 0.18 -7.41
C ASN A 19 2.32 1.42 -7.38
N ILE A 20 3.57 1.30 -6.91
CA ILE A 20 4.52 2.42 -6.93
C ILE A 20 4.80 2.86 -8.37
N ASN A 21 4.97 1.91 -9.30
CA ASN A 21 5.21 2.23 -10.71
C ASN A 21 4.00 2.94 -11.35
N ALA A 22 2.77 2.49 -11.05
CA ALA A 22 1.55 3.14 -11.51
C ALA A 22 1.42 4.58 -10.98
N GLU A 23 1.77 4.82 -9.73
CA GLU A 23 1.71 6.16 -9.12
C GLU A 23 2.83 7.09 -9.60
N ILE A 24 4.00 6.55 -9.96
CA ILE A 24 5.07 7.30 -10.65
C ILE A 24 4.60 7.73 -12.04
N VAL A 25 3.98 6.81 -12.80
CA VAL A 25 3.42 7.12 -14.14
C VAL A 25 2.25 8.10 -14.05
N SER A 26 1.42 7.99 -13.02
CA SER A 26 0.33 8.92 -12.72
C SER A 26 0.83 10.31 -12.27
N GLY A 27 2.12 10.45 -11.93
CA GLY A 27 2.72 11.69 -11.44
C GLY A 27 2.37 12.02 -9.98
N THR A 28 1.74 11.10 -9.26
CA THR A 28 1.41 11.24 -7.83
C THR A 28 2.66 11.13 -6.96
N ILE A 29 3.59 10.24 -7.33
CA ILE A 29 4.87 10.03 -6.65
C ILE A 29 5.98 10.60 -7.53
N CYS A 30 6.48 11.79 -7.18
CA CYS A 30 7.62 12.41 -7.86
C CYS A 30 8.92 12.23 -7.08
N ASN A 31 8.84 12.25 -5.75
CA ASN A 31 9.98 12.11 -4.86
C ASN A 31 9.87 10.89 -3.94
N LYS A 32 11.02 10.49 -3.39
CA LYS A 32 11.11 9.44 -2.36
C LYS A 32 10.28 9.78 -1.10
N GLU A 33 10.17 11.06 -0.77
CA GLU A 33 9.32 11.54 0.34
C GLU A 33 7.83 11.34 0.04
N ASP A 34 7.39 11.58 -1.19
CA ASP A 34 6.01 11.33 -1.63
C ASP A 34 5.68 9.84 -1.62
N ALA A 35 6.64 8.99 -1.98
CA ALA A 35 6.47 7.53 -1.91
C ALA A 35 6.24 7.08 -0.46
N VAL A 36 7.01 7.61 0.50
CA VAL A 36 6.83 7.31 1.92
C VAL A 36 5.47 7.84 2.41
N TYR A 37 5.09 9.05 2.00
CA TYR A 37 3.79 9.62 2.31
C TYR A 37 2.66 8.74 1.77
N TYR A 38 2.72 8.34 0.50
CA TYR A 38 1.77 7.43 -0.13
C TYR A 38 1.61 6.14 0.67
N LEU A 39 2.73 5.52 1.08
CA LEU A 39 2.71 4.29 1.89
C LEU A 39 2.06 4.50 3.26
N THR A 40 2.23 5.66 3.90
CA THR A 40 1.56 5.97 5.18
C THR A 40 0.03 6.04 5.06
N TRP A 41 -0.50 6.34 3.87
CA TRP A 41 -1.95 6.33 3.60
C TRP A 41 -2.51 4.93 3.31
N THR A 42 -1.65 3.94 3.06
CA THR A 42 -2.10 2.59 2.74
C THR A 42 -2.46 1.78 3.98
N TYR A 43 -3.35 0.79 3.81
CA TYR A 43 -3.73 -0.14 4.87
C TYR A 43 -2.54 -0.99 5.39
N LEU A 44 -1.46 -1.08 4.61
CA LEU A 44 -0.19 -1.71 5.02
C LEU A 44 0.42 -0.99 6.24
N PHE A 45 0.37 0.34 6.28
CA PHE A 45 0.92 1.11 7.39
C PHE A 45 0.03 1.07 8.65
N ARG A 46 -1.30 0.97 8.48
CA ARG A 46 -2.23 0.87 9.61
C ARG A 46 -2.20 -0.46 10.36
N ARG A 47 -1.56 -1.50 9.81
CA ARG A 47 -1.42 -2.83 10.43
C ARG A 47 0.04 -3.24 10.67
N LEU A 48 1.00 -2.32 10.51
CA LEU A 48 2.39 -2.52 10.93
C LEU A 48 2.54 -2.46 12.45
#